data_AF-A0A957D1H1-F1
#
_entry.id   AF-A0A957D1H1-F1
#
_cell.length_a   1.000
_cell.length_b   1.000
_cell.length_c   1.000
_cell.angle_alpha   90.00
_cell.angle_beta   90.00
_cell.angle_gamma   90.00
#
_symmetry.space_group_name_H-M   'P 1'
#
loop_
_entity.id
_entity.type
_entity.pdbx_description
1 polymer ?
#
loop_
_entity_poly.entity_id
_entity_poly.type
_entity_poly.pdbx_seq_one_letter_code
_entity_poly.pdbx_strand_id
1 'polypeptide(L)'
;PKLTIGGCLMRQHRLGQLHHRLPPVLQERLQAATQKLGDLMSSNVVRFEQKTHQELHARLSEWMKCLGSLSRQAEDEGCFYADKVDARVVITAMIDQMQQTPFRLEQQVLNELKILDSNLQQRWNSGDFMWLSVWEEAYPAKKYWYLHGKPQGVIQ
;
A
#
# COMPACT_ATOMS: atom_id res chain seq x y z
N PRO A 1 -8.75 13.85 -8.18
CA PRO A 1 -8.40 13.17 -6.91
C PRO A 1 -7.59 14.10 -5.99
N LYS A 2 -8.00 14.28 -4.73
CA LYS A 2 -7.16 14.96 -3.72
C LYS A 2 -5.91 14.09 -3.47
N LEU A 3 -4.73 14.69 -3.51
CA LEU A 3 -3.48 14.02 -3.17
C LEU A 3 -3.57 13.54 -1.70
N THR A 4 -3.49 12.23 -1.45
CA THR A 4 -3.52 11.67 -0.08
C THR A 4 -2.10 11.37 0.41
N ILE A 5 -1.90 11.29 1.73
CA ILE A 5 -0.57 11.03 2.31
C ILE A 5 -0.11 9.64 1.88
N GLY A 6 -0.99 8.65 2.01
CA GLY A 6 -0.70 7.28 1.59
C GLY A 6 -0.36 7.17 0.10
N GLY A 7 -1.07 7.92 -0.76
CA GLY A 7 -0.78 7.98 -2.18
C GLY A 7 0.58 8.62 -2.50
N CYS A 8 1.03 9.60 -1.72
CA CYS A 8 2.37 10.16 -1.84
C CYS A 8 3.44 9.14 -1.43
N LEU A 9 3.28 8.52 -0.26
CA LEU A 9 4.23 7.54 0.28
C LEU A 9 4.38 6.33 -0.63
N MET A 10 3.28 5.81 -1.18
CA MET A 10 3.33 4.72 -2.17
C MET A 10 4.15 5.10 -3.41
N ARG A 11 3.96 6.31 -3.94
CA ARG A 11 4.68 6.78 -5.13
C ARG A 11 6.15 7.06 -4.81
N GLN A 12 6.45 7.64 -3.65
CA GLN A 12 7.81 7.84 -3.16
C GLN A 12 8.54 6.49 -3.06
N HIS A 13 7.92 5.48 -2.46
CA HIS A 13 8.47 4.12 -2.41
C HIS A 13 8.76 3.59 -3.81
N ARG A 14 7.75 3.62 -4.70
CA ARG A 14 7.88 3.11 -6.08
C ARG A 14 9.03 3.77 -6.83
N LEU A 15 9.04 5.09 -6.85
CA LEU A 15 10.03 5.87 -7.57
C LEU A 15 11.42 5.74 -6.93
N GLY A 16 11.50 5.61 -5.61
CA GLY A 16 12.76 5.36 -4.89
C GLY A 16 13.38 4.03 -5.24
N GLN A 17 12.59 2.94 -5.31
CA GLN A 17 13.10 1.63 -5.74
C GLN A 17 13.53 1.64 -7.22
N LEU A 18 12.80 2.36 -8.07
CA LEU A 18 13.09 2.48 -9.50
C LEU A 18 14.00 3.67 -9.84
N HIS A 19 14.70 4.25 -8.86
CA HIS A 19 15.48 5.47 -9.03
C HIS A 19 16.50 5.36 -10.18
N HIS A 20 17.17 4.21 -10.28
CA HIS A 20 18.17 3.92 -11.31
C HIS A 20 17.60 3.88 -12.74
N ARG A 21 16.28 3.72 -12.91
CA ARG A 21 15.60 3.75 -14.21
C ARG A 21 15.20 5.17 -14.65
N LEU A 22 15.33 6.15 -13.77
CA LEU A 22 14.97 7.53 -14.05
C LEU A 22 16.16 8.26 -14.73
N PRO A 23 15.91 9.17 -15.68
CA PRO A 23 16.91 10.13 -16.14
C PRO A 23 17.51 10.94 -14.96
N PRO A 24 18.79 11.37 -15.04
CA PRO A 24 19.45 12.11 -13.94
C PRO A 24 18.65 13.31 -13.42
N VAL A 25 18.06 14.10 -14.32
CA VAL A 25 17.19 15.24 -13.93
C VAL A 25 15.96 14.83 -13.13
N LEU A 26 15.39 13.64 -13.37
CA LEU A 26 14.26 13.13 -12.60
C LEU A 26 14.71 12.50 -11.28
N GLN A 27 15.91 11.93 -11.22
CA GLN A 27 16.54 11.46 -9.99
C GLN A 27 16.72 12.61 -8.99
N GLU A 28 17.33 13.72 -9.42
CA GLU A 28 17.52 14.92 -8.59
C GLU A 28 16.18 15.50 -8.11
N ARG A 29 15.18 15.58 -9.01
CA ARG A 29 13.84 16.05 -8.66
C ARG A 29 13.15 15.14 -7.63
N LEU A 30 13.30 13.83 -7.76
CA LEU A 30 12.77 12.87 -6.81
C LEU A 30 13.44 13.00 -5.45
N GLN A 31 14.77 13.15 -5.42
CA GLN A 31 15.53 13.36 -4.19
C GLN A 31 15.08 14.64 -3.48
N ALA A 32 14.97 15.76 -4.21
CA ALA A 32 14.52 17.03 -3.65
C ALA A 32 13.07 16.95 -3.12
N ALA A 33 12.16 16.29 -3.86
CA ALA A 33 10.78 16.10 -3.42
C ALA A 33 10.68 15.19 -2.18
N THR A 34 11.51 14.14 -2.13
CA THR A 34 11.58 13.21 -1.00
C THR A 34 12.09 13.90 0.26
N GLN A 35 13.16 14.69 0.13
CA GLN A 35 13.70 15.47 1.25
C GLN A 35 12.65 16.45 1.78
N LYS A 36 12.01 17.21 0.89
CA LYS A 36 10.97 18.19 1.27
C LYS A 36 9.79 17.52 1.97
N LEU A 37 9.37 16.34 1.52
CA LEU A 37 8.32 15.57 2.19
C LEU A 37 8.79 15.11 3.58
N GLY A 38 10.02 14.58 3.69
CA GLY A 38 10.64 14.21 4.96
C GLY A 38 10.66 15.36 5.97
N ASP A 39 11.11 16.54 5.54
CA ASP A 39 11.17 17.75 6.38
C ASP A 39 9.77 18.20 6.84
N LEU A 40 8.78 18.15 5.95
CA LEU A 40 7.39 18.47 6.29
C LEU A 40 6.81 17.49 7.32
N MET A 41 7.09 16.20 7.18
CA MET A 41 6.61 15.18 8.13
C MET A 41 7.28 15.36 9.50
N SER A 42 8.61 15.53 9.53
CA SER A 42 9.39 15.68 10.77
C SER A 42 9.14 16.99 11.51
N SER A 43 8.82 18.07 10.79
CA SER A 43 8.45 19.36 11.40
C SER A 43 6.99 19.39 11.91
N ASN A 44 6.17 18.42 11.52
CA ASN A 44 4.74 18.37 11.84
C ASN A 44 4.30 17.00 12.37
N VAL A 45 5.13 16.33 13.18
CA VAL A 45 4.95 14.94 13.63
C VAL A 45 3.51 14.62 14.06
N VAL A 46 2.97 15.33 15.06
CA VAL A 46 1.63 15.05 15.60
C VAL A 46 0.55 15.16 14.53
N ARG A 47 0.64 16.18 13.66
CA ARG A 47 -0.35 16.40 12.60
C ARG A 47 -0.24 15.33 11.51
N PHE A 48 0.98 14.89 11.22
CA PHE A 48 1.25 13.82 10.28
C PHE A 48 0.70 12.49 10.81
N GLU A 49 0.96 12.15 12.07
CA GLU A 49 0.43 10.94 12.71
C GLU A 49 -1.10 10.91 12.69
N GLN A 50 -1.76 11.99 13.13
CA GLN A 50 -3.22 12.07 13.16
C GLN A 50 -3.85 11.84 11.78
N LYS A 51 -3.31 12.51 10.75
CA LYS A 51 -3.82 12.35 9.38
C LYS A 51 -3.53 10.96 8.81
N THR A 52 -2.35 10.41 9.11
CA THR A 52 -1.96 9.08 8.62
C THR A 52 -2.80 7.99 9.28
N HIS A 53 -3.10 8.10 10.57
CA HIS A 53 -4.03 7.20 11.26
C HIS A 53 -5.45 7.28 10.70
N GLN A 54 -5.98 8.49 10.50
CA GLN A 54 -7.29 8.67 9.86
C GLN A 54 -7.34 8.02 8.47
N GLU A 55 -6.30 8.20 7.65
CA GLU A 55 -6.22 7.55 6.34
C GLU A 55 -6.05 6.02 6.47
N LEU A 56 -5.21 5.53 7.39
CA LEU A 56 -5.01 4.09 7.67
C LEU A 56 -6.32 3.40 8.04
N HIS A 57 -7.11 3.94 8.96
CA HIS A 57 -8.40 3.35 9.33
C HIS A 57 -9.38 3.33 8.15
N ALA A 58 -9.40 4.39 7.34
CA ALA A 58 -10.25 4.44 6.15
C ALA A 58 -9.84 3.38 5.12
N ARG A 59 -8.53 3.21 4.89
CA ARG A 59 -7.99 2.20 3.96
C ARG A 59 -8.17 0.78 4.47
N LEU A 60 -7.96 0.52 5.76
CA LEU A 60 -8.24 -0.78 6.36
C LEU A 60 -9.72 -1.16 6.23
N SER A 61 -10.62 -0.20 6.48
CA SER A 61 -12.06 -0.41 6.29
C SER A 61 -12.43 -0.71 4.84
N GLU A 62 -11.84 0.02 3.88
CA GLU A 62 -12.01 -0.24 2.44
C GLU A 62 -11.50 -1.65 2.08
N TRP A 63 -10.32 -2.01 2.56
CA TRP A 63 -9.69 -3.30 2.31
C TRP A 63 -10.50 -4.46 2.89
N MET A 64 -10.97 -4.33 4.14
CA MET A 64 -11.84 -5.30 4.78
C MET A 64 -13.14 -5.52 4.01
N LYS A 65 -13.78 -4.44 3.54
CA LYS A 65 -15.00 -4.53 2.71
C LYS A 65 -14.73 -5.26 1.40
N CYS A 66 -13.64 -4.93 0.72
CA CYS A 66 -13.25 -5.65 -0.50
C CYS A 66 -13.06 -7.15 -0.20
N LEU A 67 -12.23 -7.50 0.80
CA LEU A 67 -11.97 -8.89 1.15
C LEU A 67 -13.21 -9.68 1.58
N GLY A 68 -14.20 -9.02 2.20
CA GLY A 68 -15.48 -9.62 2.57
C GLY A 68 -16.44 -9.82 1.39
N SER A 69 -16.28 -9.07 0.30
CA SER A 69 -17.03 -9.30 -0.95
C SER A 69 -16.48 -10.48 -1.74
N LEU A 70 -15.16 -10.74 -1.68
CA LEU A 70 -14.52 -11.88 -2.37
C LEU A 70 -15.04 -13.24 -1.91
N SER A 71 -15.58 -13.34 -0.69
CA SER A 71 -16.12 -14.59 -0.14
C SER A 71 -17.58 -14.87 -0.53
N ARG A 72 -18.29 -13.89 -1.08
CA ARG A 72 -19.65 -14.08 -1.61
C ARG A 72 -19.49 -14.37 -3.10
N GLN A 73 -19.89 -15.55 -3.56
CA GLN A 73 -19.76 -15.96 -4.96
C GLN A 73 -20.26 -14.86 -5.92
N ALA A 74 -19.59 -14.77 -7.07
CA ALA A 74 -19.54 -13.70 -8.06
C ALA A 74 -20.88 -13.32 -8.74
N GLU A 75 -21.99 -13.19 -8.01
CA GLU A 75 -23.31 -12.90 -8.60
C GLU A 75 -23.72 -11.42 -8.55
N ASP A 76 -23.06 -10.57 -7.75
CA ASP A 76 -23.34 -9.13 -7.72
C ASP A 76 -22.04 -8.32 -7.59
N GLU A 77 -21.70 -7.57 -8.65
CA GLU A 77 -20.76 -6.42 -8.67
C GLU A 77 -19.58 -6.48 -7.68
N GLY A 78 -18.92 -7.64 -7.60
CA GLY A 78 -17.93 -7.94 -6.56
C GLY A 78 -16.67 -7.07 -6.68
N CYS A 79 -15.96 -6.88 -5.56
CA CYS A 79 -14.66 -6.20 -5.58
C CYS A 79 -13.71 -6.89 -6.57
N PHE A 80 -13.37 -6.21 -7.67
CA PHE A 80 -12.25 -6.62 -8.52
C PHE A 80 -10.97 -6.45 -7.71
N TYR A 81 -10.41 -7.57 -7.27
CA TYR A 81 -9.21 -7.58 -6.43
C TYR A 81 -8.08 -6.74 -7.03
N ALA A 82 -7.88 -6.84 -8.35
CA ALA A 82 -6.87 -6.09 -9.08
C ALA A 82 -7.03 -4.56 -8.98
N ASP A 83 -8.26 -4.08 -8.94
CA ASP A 83 -8.54 -2.64 -8.84
C ASP A 83 -8.37 -2.10 -7.41
N LYS A 84 -8.41 -2.99 -6.41
CA LYS A 84 -8.42 -2.62 -4.99
C LYS A 84 -7.15 -2.99 -4.24
N VAL A 85 -6.26 -3.78 -4.82
CA VAL A 85 -4.98 -4.15 -4.20
C VAL A 85 -4.08 -2.93 -3.95
N ASP A 86 -4.27 -1.83 -4.68
CA ASP A 86 -3.69 -0.50 -4.40
C ASP A 86 -3.88 -0.08 -2.93
N ALA A 87 -5.05 -0.33 -2.35
CA ALA A 87 -5.32 0.02 -0.95
C ALA A 87 -4.36 -0.71 0.00
N ARG A 88 -4.07 -1.99 -0.26
CA ARG A 88 -3.14 -2.79 0.55
C ARG A 88 -1.70 -2.30 0.43
N VAL A 89 -1.28 -1.85 -0.76
CA VAL A 89 0.04 -1.24 -0.98
C VAL A 89 0.15 0.10 -0.26
N VAL A 90 -0.89 0.92 -0.33
CA VAL A 90 -0.96 2.21 0.38
C VAL A 90 -0.90 2.02 1.89
N ILE A 91 -1.60 1.01 2.43
CA ILE A 91 -1.51 0.62 3.86
C ILE A 91 -0.08 0.26 4.23
N THR A 92 0.60 -0.58 3.43
CA THR A 92 2.02 -0.91 3.67
C THR A 92 2.90 0.33 3.71
N ALA A 93 2.77 1.22 2.72
CA ALA A 93 3.59 2.43 2.66
C ALA A 93 3.39 3.35 3.88
N MET A 94 2.15 3.48 4.37
CA MET A 94 1.86 4.25 5.59
C MET A 94 2.40 3.57 6.85
N ILE A 95 2.27 2.24 6.97
CA ILE A 95 2.83 1.48 8.10
C ILE A 95 4.36 1.61 8.14
N ASP A 96 5.04 1.43 7.01
CA ASP A 96 6.49 1.53 6.92
C ASP A 96 6.99 2.90 7.42
N GLN A 97 6.28 3.97 7.02
CA GLN A 97 6.59 5.33 7.43
C GLN A 97 6.31 5.56 8.92
N MET A 98 5.17 5.08 9.43
CA MET A 98 4.76 5.25 10.83
C MET A 98 5.58 4.41 11.82
N GLN A 99 6.33 3.42 11.34
CA GLN A 99 7.30 2.65 12.14
C GLN A 99 8.66 3.35 12.28
N GLN A 100 8.94 4.40 11.49
CA GLN A 100 10.17 5.17 11.63
C GLN A 100 10.06 6.17 12.79
N THR A 101 11.15 6.38 13.52
CA THR A 101 11.25 7.50 14.47
C THR A 101 11.18 8.83 13.69
N PRO A 102 10.43 9.85 14.16
CA PRO A 102 9.78 10.00 15.47
C PRO A 102 8.31 9.54 15.54
N PHE A 103 7.79 8.87 14.52
CA PHE A 103 6.36 8.54 14.40
C PHE A 103 5.96 7.34 15.27
N ARG A 104 4.66 7.26 15.58
CA ARG A 104 4.07 6.19 16.39
C ARG A 104 2.90 5.53 15.67
N LEU A 105 3.09 4.26 15.33
CA LEU A 105 2.03 3.40 14.83
C LEU A 105 1.24 2.78 15.98
N GLU A 106 -0.09 2.78 15.85
CA GLU A 106 -0.99 2.11 16.78
C GLU A 106 -0.93 0.60 16.55
N GLN A 107 -0.73 -0.16 17.63
CA GLN A 107 -0.63 -1.62 17.55
C GLN A 107 -1.91 -2.28 16.99
N GLN A 108 -3.07 -1.65 17.20
CA GLN A 108 -4.34 -2.12 16.67
C GLN A 108 -4.33 -2.20 15.13
N VAL A 109 -3.72 -1.23 14.44
CA VAL A 109 -3.57 -1.24 12.97
C VAL A 109 -2.85 -2.50 12.49
N LEU A 110 -1.77 -2.89 13.17
CA LEU A 110 -0.99 -4.10 12.84
C LEU A 110 -1.80 -5.37 13.09
N ASN A 111 -2.58 -5.40 14.19
CA ASN A 111 -3.40 -6.55 14.53
C ASN A 111 -4.54 -6.76 13.52
N GLU A 112 -5.24 -5.68 13.15
CA GLU A 112 -6.30 -5.71 12.12
C GLU A 112 -5.74 -6.18 10.77
N LEU A 113 -4.61 -5.62 10.35
CA LEU A 113 -3.97 -6.01 9.10
C LEU A 113 -3.55 -7.48 9.10
N LYS A 114 -2.99 -7.97 10.21
CA LYS A 114 -2.60 -9.38 10.35
C LYS A 114 -3.79 -10.34 10.19
N ILE A 115 -4.95 -9.98 10.74
CA ILE A 115 -6.18 -10.77 10.58
C ILE A 115 -6.61 -10.79 9.11
N LEU A 116 -6.66 -9.63 8.45
CA LEU A 116 -7.03 -9.51 7.05
C LEU A 116 -6.07 -10.29 6.13
N ASP A 117 -4.76 -10.17 6.37
CA ASP A 117 -3.74 -10.89 5.61
C ASP A 117 -3.85 -12.40 5.82
N SER A 118 -4.05 -12.87 7.06
CA SER A 118 -4.21 -14.31 7.36
C SER A 118 -5.41 -14.90 6.63
N ASN A 119 -6.55 -14.18 6.63
CA ASN A 119 -7.76 -14.60 5.92
C ASN A 119 -7.56 -14.63 4.40
N LEU A 120 -6.81 -13.68 3.84
CA LEU A 120 -6.48 -13.68 2.41
C LEU A 120 -5.52 -14.80 2.04
N GLN A 121 -4.50 -15.06 2.86
CA GLN A 121 -3.50 -16.12 2.63
C GLN A 121 -4.13 -17.52 2.57
N GLN A 122 -5.16 -17.80 3.37
CA GLN A 122 -5.88 -19.09 3.36
C GLN A 122 -6.49 -19.45 1.99
N ARG A 123 -6.75 -18.45 1.15
CA ARG A 123 -7.32 -18.60 -0.19
C ARG A 123 -6.41 -18.06 -1.28
N TRP A 124 -5.11 -17.89 -1.01
CA TRP A 124 -4.20 -17.30 -1.98
C TRP A 124 -3.64 -18.34 -2.93
N ASN A 125 -3.70 -18.06 -4.23
CA ASN A 125 -2.97 -18.78 -5.25
C ASN A 125 -1.83 -17.87 -5.73
N SER A 126 -0.59 -18.23 -5.40
CA SER A 126 0.59 -17.55 -5.92
C SER A 126 0.63 -17.61 -7.45
N GLY A 127 1.17 -16.56 -8.07
CA GLY A 127 1.27 -16.45 -9.51
C GLY A 127 2.02 -15.19 -9.93
N ASP A 128 1.78 -14.74 -11.15
CA ASP A 128 2.47 -13.60 -11.74
C ASP A 128 2.18 -12.29 -10.99
N PHE A 129 3.09 -11.33 -11.18
CA PHE A 129 2.90 -9.98 -10.70
C PHE A 129 1.69 -9.32 -11.37
N MET A 130 0.80 -8.76 -10.56
CA MET A 130 -0.52 -8.28 -11.00
C MET A 130 -0.50 -6.95 -11.75
N TRP A 131 0.52 -6.12 -11.52
CA TRP A 131 0.63 -4.83 -12.19
C TRP A 131 1.56 -4.90 -13.40
N LEU A 132 1.77 -3.76 -14.06
CA LEU A 132 2.76 -3.64 -15.12
C LEU A 132 4.14 -4.09 -14.61
N SER A 133 4.78 -5.01 -15.33
CA SER A 133 6.06 -5.63 -14.97
C SER A 133 7.18 -4.62 -14.69
N VAL A 134 7.11 -3.43 -15.29
CA VAL A 134 8.03 -2.32 -15.00
C VAL A 134 8.05 -1.89 -13.53
N TRP A 135 7.00 -2.21 -12.76
CA TRP A 135 6.91 -1.91 -11.33
C TRP A 135 7.31 -3.06 -10.42
N GLU A 136 7.49 -4.27 -10.95
CA GLU A 136 7.71 -5.48 -10.15
C GLU A 136 8.92 -5.36 -9.22
N GLU A 137 10.01 -4.74 -9.71
CA GLU A 137 11.21 -4.51 -8.92
C GLU A 137 10.95 -3.65 -7.66
N ALA A 138 9.98 -2.72 -7.73
CA ALA A 138 9.61 -1.92 -6.56
C ALA A 138 8.79 -2.70 -5.52
N TYR A 139 8.27 -3.86 -5.90
CA TYR A 139 7.30 -4.61 -5.09
C TYR A 139 7.65 -6.09 -5.00
N PRO A 140 8.77 -6.44 -4.33
CA PRO A 140 9.22 -7.83 -4.21
C PRO A 140 8.23 -8.70 -3.42
N ALA A 141 8.02 -9.94 -3.89
CA ALA A 141 7.05 -10.88 -3.34
C ALA A 141 7.19 -11.12 -1.82
N LYS A 142 8.41 -11.06 -1.27
CA LYS A 142 8.63 -11.24 0.18
C LYS A 142 7.81 -10.26 1.03
N LYS A 143 7.65 -9.01 0.57
CA LYS A 143 6.91 -7.95 1.28
C LYS A 143 5.52 -7.72 0.69
N TYR A 144 5.41 -7.84 -0.62
CA TYR A 144 4.20 -7.54 -1.39
C TYR A 144 3.58 -8.80 -1.99
N TRP A 145 3.58 -9.92 -1.27
CA TRP A 145 3.08 -11.23 -1.74
C TRP A 145 1.66 -11.14 -2.36
N TYR A 146 0.84 -10.24 -1.84
CA TYR A 146 -0.53 -9.96 -2.31
C TYR A 146 -0.58 -9.29 -3.70
N LEU A 147 0.55 -8.94 -4.30
CA LEU A 147 0.65 -8.52 -5.71
C LEU A 147 1.12 -9.66 -6.63
N HIS A 148 1.48 -10.82 -6.08
CA HIS A 148 2.06 -11.96 -6.80
C HIS A 148 1.13 -13.16 -6.74
N GLY A 149 0.05 -13.10 -7.54
CA GLY A 149 -1.00 -14.11 -7.56
C GLY A 149 -2.41 -13.53 -7.41
N LYS A 150 -3.36 -14.37 -7.02
CA LYS A 150 -4.78 -14.00 -6.87
C LYS A 150 -5.49 -14.85 -5.82
N PRO A 151 -6.58 -14.33 -5.21
CA PRO A 151 -7.43 -15.16 -4.37
C PRO A 151 -8.18 -16.23 -5.20
N GLN A 152 -8.36 -17.41 -4.62
CA GLN A 152 -9.16 -18.51 -5.16
C GLN A 152 -10.60 -18.04 -5.39
N GLY A 153 -11.22 -18.50 -6.50
CA GLY A 153 -12.61 -18.20 -6.83
C GLY A 153 -12.85 -16.82 -7.46
N VAL A 154 -11.81 -16.02 -7.70
CA VAL A 154 -11.94 -14.74 -8.43
C VAL A 154 -11.59 -14.94 -9.91
N ILE A 155 -12.58 -14.68 -10.77
CA ILE A 155 -12.38 -14.54 -12.22
C ILE A 155 -11.90 -13.11 -12.47
N GLN A 156 -10.84 -12.95 -13.27
CA GLN A 156 -10.28 -11.65 -13.66
C GLN A 156 -10.96 -11.14 -14.92
#